data_AF-A0A2W5PLG2-F1
#
_entry.id   AF-A0A2W5PLG2-F1
#
_cell.length_a   1.000
_cell.length_b   1.000
_cell.length_c   1.000
_cell.angle_alpha   90.00
_cell.angle_beta   90.00
_cell.angle_gamma   90.00
#
_symmetry.space_group_name_H-M   'P 1'
#
loop_
_entity.id
_entity.type
_entity.pdbx_description
1 polymer ?
#
loop_
_entity_poly.entity_id
_entity_poly.type
_entity_poly.pdbx_seq_one_letter_code
_entity_poly.pdbx_strand_id
1 'polypeptide(L)'
;MPLLACASASAPRWAPIAASFGDRHLSALPLPPHASPSAHGVGALWPLCVEIAARRRRGERAGGDGLPLAWSAATGYALEGAWDAESQALFSLFKPLLDRQGSDARWVVGQLGQSLDGCIATHNGDSFFVNGPEGLVHVHRLRALCDAVIVGAGTACLDNPQLTTRRAAGPNPTRVVIDPDLRVPAGARVFTDGQAPTLLVCDPEHAQRAAARLGGDRVIAIARSSALQGQMPLGEVVAALRARGLDLLFVEGGGLTVSQFVRQGCLDRLHLLVAPVMIGAGHPGLQVRRADAMREALRPPARTFALGTDLLWDLDLRAAPA
;
A
#
# COMPACT_ATOMS: atom_id res chain seq x y z
N MET A 1 -17.99 -63.22 -24.50
CA MET A 1 -18.00 -62.02 -25.37
C MET A 1 -18.93 -60.99 -24.76
N PRO A 2 -18.61 -59.69 -24.74
CA PRO A 2 -17.31 -59.08 -24.45
C PRO A 2 -17.41 -57.92 -23.40
N LEU A 3 -16.25 -57.59 -22.81
CA LEU A 3 -15.67 -56.25 -22.57
C LEU A 3 -16.53 -55.15 -21.90
N LEU A 4 -16.06 -54.59 -20.79
CA LEU A 4 -15.16 -53.42 -20.85
C LEU A 4 -14.46 -53.16 -19.50
N ALA A 5 -13.21 -52.75 -19.60
CA ALA A 5 -12.27 -52.44 -18.53
C ALA A 5 -12.19 -50.92 -18.27
N CYS A 6 -11.77 -50.55 -17.06
CA CYS A 6 -11.02 -49.34 -16.73
C CYS A 6 -10.34 -49.59 -15.36
N ALA A 7 -9.10 -50.05 -15.31
CA ALA A 7 -7.85 -49.28 -15.44
C ALA A 7 -7.67 -48.25 -14.31
N SER A 8 -6.94 -48.70 -13.29
CA SER A 8 -6.32 -47.89 -12.24
C SER A 8 -5.29 -46.93 -12.83
N ALA A 9 -5.38 -45.64 -12.50
CA ALA A 9 -4.35 -44.65 -12.79
C ALA A 9 -3.76 -44.11 -11.48
N SER A 10 -2.44 -44.28 -11.39
CA SER A 10 -1.51 -43.99 -10.33
C SER A 10 -1.27 -42.48 -10.10
N ALA A 11 -1.04 -42.11 -8.84
CA ALA A 11 -0.60 -40.79 -8.39
C ALA A 11 0.76 -40.37 -9.01
N PRO A 12 0.99 -39.07 -9.27
CA PRO A 12 2.28 -38.59 -9.75
C PRO A 12 3.32 -38.58 -8.62
N ARG A 13 4.45 -39.26 -8.88
CA ARG A 13 5.67 -39.23 -8.08
C ARG A 13 6.42 -37.93 -8.35
N TRP A 14 6.76 -37.19 -7.29
CA TRP A 14 7.74 -36.12 -7.35
C TRP A 14 9.14 -36.76 -7.49
N ALA A 15 9.89 -36.37 -8.53
CA ALA A 15 11.29 -36.73 -8.70
C ALA A 15 12.15 -35.47 -8.50
N PRO A 16 13.27 -35.53 -7.76
CA PRO A 16 14.16 -34.40 -7.58
C PRO A 16 14.99 -34.18 -8.86
N ILE A 17 15.00 -32.94 -9.36
CA ILE A 17 15.92 -32.54 -10.44
C ILE A 17 17.25 -32.14 -9.80
N ALA A 18 18.27 -32.97 -10.01
CA ALA A 18 19.66 -32.65 -9.74
C ALA A 18 20.14 -31.59 -10.75
N ALA A 19 20.75 -30.51 -10.24
CA ALA A 19 21.40 -29.50 -11.06
C ALA A 19 22.71 -30.05 -11.63
N SER A 20 22.83 -30.11 -12.96
CA SER A 20 24.12 -30.12 -13.65
C SER A 20 24.25 -28.86 -14.49
N PHE A 21 25.26 -28.06 -14.16
CA PHE A 21 25.70 -26.94 -14.98
C PHE A 21 26.39 -27.50 -16.23
N GLY A 22 25.84 -27.19 -17.40
CA GLY A 22 26.44 -27.54 -18.68
C GLY A 22 25.90 -26.62 -19.77
N ASP A 23 26.81 -25.85 -20.37
CA ASP A 23 26.60 -24.97 -21.52
C ASP A 23 25.76 -25.63 -22.61
N ARG A 24 24.61 -25.03 -22.93
CA ARG A 24 23.90 -25.29 -24.18
C ARG A 24 23.36 -23.99 -24.76
N HIS A 25 23.75 -23.78 -26.02
CA HIS A 25 23.29 -22.76 -26.94
C HIS A 25 21.79 -22.43 -26.81
N LEU A 26 21.51 -21.17 -26.51
CA LEU A 26 20.18 -20.57 -26.57
C LEU A 26 19.68 -20.59 -28.03
N SER A 27 18.75 -21.50 -28.32
CA SER A 27 17.90 -21.41 -29.51
C SER A 27 16.81 -20.38 -29.22
N ALA A 28 16.75 -19.32 -30.03
CA ALA A 28 15.76 -18.27 -29.91
C ALA A 28 14.35 -18.86 -30.03
N LEU A 29 13.56 -18.72 -28.95
CA LEU A 29 12.13 -18.98 -29.00
C LEU A 29 11.46 -17.93 -29.92
N PRO A 30 10.47 -18.31 -30.74
CA PRO A 30 9.80 -17.36 -31.61
C PRO A 30 9.14 -16.25 -30.78
N LEU A 31 9.42 -15.00 -31.13
CA LEU A 31 8.74 -13.84 -30.57
C LEU A 31 7.22 -13.95 -30.84
N PRO A 32 6.36 -13.64 -29.86
CA PRO A 32 4.93 -13.57 -30.10
C PRO A 32 4.61 -12.49 -31.14
N PRO A 33 3.54 -12.67 -31.95
CA PRO A 33 3.23 -11.81 -33.07
C PRO A 33 2.96 -10.36 -32.61
N HIS A 34 3.56 -9.43 -33.37
CA HIS A 34 3.44 -7.98 -33.36
C HIS A 34 2.38 -7.37 -32.42
N ALA A 35 2.86 -6.57 -31.45
CA ALA A 35 2.04 -5.61 -30.72
C ALA A 35 1.26 -4.75 -31.72
N SER A 36 -0.07 -4.68 -31.52
CA SER A 36 -0.95 -3.84 -32.34
C SER A 36 -0.47 -2.38 -32.31
N PRO A 37 -0.50 -1.66 -33.44
CA PRO A 37 -0.06 -0.28 -33.49
C PRO A 37 -1.05 0.59 -32.70
N SER A 38 -0.55 1.30 -31.67
CA SER A 38 -1.24 2.31 -30.83
C SER A 38 -2.03 1.84 -29.58
N ALA A 39 -1.51 0.90 -28.79
CA ALA A 39 -1.95 0.79 -27.39
C ALA A 39 -1.29 1.89 -26.54
N HIS A 40 -2.08 2.61 -25.74
CA HIS A 40 -1.53 3.53 -24.75
C HIS A 40 -0.85 2.76 -23.61
N GLY A 41 0.31 3.25 -23.18
CA GLY A 41 1.09 2.65 -22.08
C GLY A 41 0.98 3.41 -20.76
N VAL A 42 1.67 2.88 -19.73
CA VAL A 42 1.63 3.40 -18.36
C VAL A 42 2.01 4.88 -18.27
N GLY A 43 2.93 5.35 -19.13
CA GLY A 43 3.32 6.75 -19.21
C GLY A 43 2.18 7.70 -19.59
N ALA A 44 1.23 7.24 -20.41
CA ALA A 44 0.02 7.99 -20.76
C ALA A 44 -1.08 7.83 -19.69
N LEU A 45 -1.15 6.66 -19.04
CA LEU A 45 -2.15 6.40 -18.00
C LEU A 45 -1.88 7.19 -16.72
N TRP A 46 -0.63 7.24 -16.27
CA TRP A 46 -0.30 7.76 -14.95
C TRP A 46 -0.72 9.22 -14.73
N PRO A 47 -0.49 10.16 -15.68
CA PRO A 47 -1.02 11.52 -15.57
C PRO A 47 -2.54 11.58 -15.38
N LEU A 48 -3.30 10.68 -16.01
CA LEU A 48 -4.75 10.60 -15.85
C LEU A 48 -5.15 10.21 -14.42
N CYS A 49 -4.46 9.23 -13.82
CA CYS A 49 -4.68 8.84 -12.43
C CYS A 49 -4.41 10.01 -11.46
N VAL A 50 -3.34 10.76 -11.71
CA VAL A 50 -2.99 11.95 -10.90
C VAL A 50 -4.04 13.05 -11.06
N GLU A 51 -4.54 13.28 -12.28
CA GLU A 51 -5.59 14.27 -12.55
C GLU A 51 -6.91 13.91 -11.84
N ILE A 52 -7.30 12.63 -11.85
CA ILE A 52 -8.47 12.14 -11.08
C ILE A 52 -8.30 12.48 -9.60
N ALA A 53 -7.13 12.21 -9.01
CA ALA A 53 -6.86 12.52 -7.62
C ALA A 53 -6.83 14.05 -7.36
N ALA A 54 -6.30 14.84 -8.29
CA ALA A 54 -6.24 16.29 -8.17
C ALA A 54 -7.65 16.92 -8.18
N ARG A 55 -8.53 16.49 -9.09
CA ARG A 55 -9.92 16.93 -9.15
C ARG A 55 -10.70 16.50 -7.89
N ARG A 56 -10.52 15.26 -7.43
CA ARG A 56 -11.13 14.77 -6.18
C ARG A 56 -10.86 15.71 -5.01
N ARG A 57 -9.60 16.15 -4.84
CA ARG A 57 -9.18 17.07 -3.76
C ARG A 57 -9.85 18.44 -3.83
N ARG A 58 -10.30 18.88 -5.01
CA ARG A 58 -11.07 20.12 -5.19
C ARG A 58 -12.58 19.91 -5.10
N GLY A 59 -13.04 18.68 -4.81
CA GLY A 59 -14.46 18.31 -4.88
C GLY A 59 -15.00 18.20 -6.30
N GLU A 60 -14.11 18.15 -7.29
CA GLU A 60 -14.43 18.03 -8.71
C GLU A 60 -14.31 16.57 -9.17
N ARG A 61 -14.93 16.26 -10.30
CA ARG A 61 -14.80 14.95 -10.96
C ARG A 61 -14.03 15.08 -12.27
N ALA A 62 -13.17 14.11 -12.57
CA ALA A 62 -12.57 14.00 -13.90
C ALA A 62 -13.57 13.38 -14.88
N GLY A 63 -13.64 13.88 -16.11
CA GLY A 63 -14.47 13.32 -17.18
C GLY A 63 -15.13 14.40 -18.04
N GLY A 64 -15.44 14.07 -19.29
CA GLY A 64 -16.13 14.97 -20.24
C GLY A 64 -15.24 15.92 -21.06
N ASP A 65 -13.95 16.05 -20.73
CA ASP A 65 -13.03 17.02 -21.35
C ASP A 65 -12.15 16.42 -22.48
N GLY A 66 -12.61 15.39 -23.17
CA GLY A 66 -11.81 14.69 -24.20
C GLY A 66 -10.67 13.82 -23.65
N LEU A 67 -10.65 13.58 -22.33
CA LEU A 67 -9.80 12.56 -21.72
C LEU A 67 -10.30 11.17 -22.13
N PRO A 68 -9.42 10.17 -22.35
CA PRO A 68 -9.80 8.79 -22.68
C PRO A 68 -10.31 8.04 -21.42
N LEU A 69 -11.28 8.64 -20.73
CA LEU A 69 -11.85 8.21 -19.47
C LEU A 69 -13.36 8.42 -19.50
N ALA A 70 -14.10 7.34 -19.29
CA ALA A 70 -15.51 7.40 -18.95
C ALA A 70 -15.68 7.39 -17.43
N TRP A 71 -16.77 7.99 -16.94
CA TRP A 71 -17.20 7.81 -15.56
C TRP A 71 -18.71 7.55 -15.52
N SER A 72 -19.13 6.62 -14.66
CA SER A 72 -20.53 6.44 -14.28
C SER A 72 -20.68 6.23 -12.78
N ALA A 73 -21.85 6.57 -12.23
CA ALA A 73 -22.15 6.31 -10.83
C ALA A 73 -22.18 4.81 -10.49
N ALA A 74 -22.52 3.95 -11.45
CA ALA A 74 -22.66 2.51 -11.23
C ALA A 74 -21.31 1.77 -11.24
N THR A 75 -20.38 2.20 -12.12
CA THR A 75 -19.13 1.46 -12.38
C THR A 75 -17.86 2.24 -12.08
N GLY A 76 -17.96 3.51 -11.70
CA GLY A 76 -16.82 4.39 -11.48
C GLY A 76 -16.12 4.76 -12.78
N TYR A 77 -14.80 5.00 -12.70
CA TYR A 77 -13.98 5.30 -13.88
C TYR A 77 -13.74 4.06 -14.74
N ALA A 78 -13.76 4.23 -16.06
CA ALA A 78 -13.35 3.24 -17.04
C ALA A 78 -12.41 3.88 -18.06
N LEU A 79 -11.41 3.12 -18.51
CA LEU A 79 -10.53 3.52 -19.60
C LEU A 79 -11.26 3.40 -20.94
N GLU A 80 -11.14 4.40 -21.79
CA GLU A 80 -11.64 4.37 -23.16
C GLU A 80 -10.48 4.16 -24.16
N GLY A 81 -10.74 3.43 -25.24
CA GLY A 81 -9.75 3.11 -26.26
C GLY A 81 -8.85 1.91 -25.92
N ALA A 82 -7.79 1.73 -26.72
CA ALA A 82 -6.86 0.62 -26.57
C ALA A 82 -5.73 0.96 -25.59
N TRP A 83 -5.61 0.17 -24.52
CA TRP A 83 -4.56 0.27 -23.51
C TRP A 83 -3.81 -1.05 -23.43
N ASP A 84 -2.50 -1.00 -23.19
CA ASP A 84 -1.72 -2.22 -23.01
C ASP A 84 -2.11 -2.96 -21.71
N ALA A 85 -1.70 -4.23 -21.61
CA ALA A 85 -2.04 -5.07 -20.46
C ALA A 85 -1.49 -4.51 -19.14
N GLU A 86 -0.31 -3.88 -19.17
CA GLU A 86 0.31 -3.28 -17.99
C GLU A 86 -0.52 -2.09 -17.47
N SER A 87 -0.99 -1.23 -18.37
CA SER A 87 -1.85 -0.09 -18.06
C SER A 87 -3.20 -0.54 -17.52
N GLN A 88 -3.81 -1.56 -18.12
CA GLN A 88 -5.07 -2.12 -17.62
C GLN A 88 -4.90 -2.72 -16.22
N ALA A 89 -3.80 -3.43 -15.96
CA ALA A 89 -3.49 -3.98 -14.64
C ALA A 89 -3.26 -2.87 -13.61
N LEU A 90 -2.47 -1.85 -13.96
CA LEU A 90 -2.20 -0.70 -13.10
C LEU A 90 -3.48 0.08 -12.78
N PHE A 91 -4.31 0.34 -13.79
CA PHE A 91 -5.60 0.98 -13.61
C PHE A 91 -6.49 0.13 -12.71
N SER A 92 -6.63 -1.17 -12.97
CA SER A 92 -7.43 -2.08 -12.13
C SER A 92 -6.98 -2.12 -10.66
N LEU A 93 -5.67 -2.04 -10.41
CA LEU A 93 -5.08 -1.97 -9.06
C LEU A 93 -5.50 -0.69 -8.33
N PHE A 94 -5.37 0.47 -8.98
CA PHE A 94 -5.66 1.77 -8.37
C PHE A 94 -7.11 2.22 -8.49
N LYS A 95 -7.91 1.62 -9.38
CA LYS A 95 -9.30 1.99 -9.67
C LYS A 95 -10.14 2.14 -8.41
N PRO A 96 -10.07 1.24 -7.41
CA PRO A 96 -10.86 1.42 -6.20
C PRO A 96 -10.59 2.76 -5.51
N LEU A 97 -9.33 3.26 -5.54
CA LEU A 97 -8.93 4.55 -4.96
C LEU A 97 -9.36 5.72 -5.85
N LEU A 98 -9.24 5.55 -7.16
CA LEU A 98 -9.62 6.57 -8.16
C LEU A 98 -11.14 6.81 -8.16
N ASP A 99 -11.93 5.75 -7.95
CA ASP A 99 -13.39 5.81 -7.89
C ASP A 99 -13.93 6.54 -6.65
N ARG A 100 -13.12 6.76 -5.62
CA ARG A 100 -13.54 7.47 -4.40
C ARG A 100 -13.75 8.95 -4.71
N GLN A 101 -14.98 9.43 -4.62
CA GLN A 101 -15.37 10.81 -4.96
C GLN A 101 -16.47 11.30 -4.00
N GLY A 102 -16.61 12.62 -3.83
CA GLY A 102 -17.68 13.21 -3.02
C GLY A 102 -17.73 12.70 -1.58
N SER A 103 -18.92 12.32 -1.09
CA SER A 103 -19.11 11.78 0.27
C SER A 103 -18.34 10.49 0.53
N ASP A 104 -18.01 9.75 -0.52
CA ASP A 104 -17.32 8.46 -0.44
C ASP A 104 -15.79 8.60 -0.63
N ALA A 105 -15.27 9.84 -0.68
CA ALA A 105 -13.85 10.14 -0.84
C ALA A 105 -12.99 9.62 0.32
N ARG A 106 -13.61 9.42 1.49
CA ARG A 106 -12.95 9.03 2.74
C ARG A 106 -12.49 7.58 2.69
N TRP A 107 -11.18 7.37 2.78
CA TRP A 107 -10.64 6.02 2.76
C TRP A 107 -9.26 5.94 3.40
N VAL A 108 -8.93 4.79 4.00
CA VAL A 108 -7.61 4.50 4.57
C VAL A 108 -7.04 3.27 3.87
N VAL A 109 -5.96 3.49 3.11
CA VAL A 109 -5.21 2.42 2.44
C VAL A 109 -3.90 2.17 3.17
N GLY A 110 -3.55 0.91 3.37
CA GLY A 110 -2.27 0.50 3.92
C GLY A 110 -1.39 -0.12 2.86
N GLN A 111 -0.07 0.04 3.00
CA GLN A 111 0.91 -0.76 2.27
C GLN A 111 1.94 -1.31 3.23
N LEU A 112 2.22 -2.60 3.09
CA LEU A 112 3.30 -3.28 3.80
C LEU A 112 4.06 -4.16 2.80
N GLY A 113 5.39 -4.06 2.82
CA GLY A 113 6.27 -4.96 2.08
C GLY A 113 6.92 -5.97 3.01
N GLN A 114 6.91 -7.24 2.66
CA GLN A 114 7.52 -8.30 3.45
C GLN A 114 8.21 -9.35 2.59
N SER A 115 9.09 -10.12 3.20
CA SER A 115 9.70 -11.33 2.65
C SER A 115 8.67 -12.47 2.53
N LEU A 116 9.01 -13.55 1.83
CA LEU A 116 8.18 -14.75 1.68
C LEU A 116 7.80 -15.38 3.03
N ASP A 117 8.71 -15.30 4.00
CA ASP A 117 8.53 -15.79 5.37
C ASP A 117 7.94 -14.72 6.31
N GLY A 118 7.41 -13.62 5.77
CA GLY A 118 6.58 -12.66 6.50
C GLY A 118 7.34 -11.67 7.37
N CYS A 119 8.59 -11.35 7.03
CA CYS A 119 9.43 -10.40 7.74
C CYS A 119 9.57 -9.07 6.98
N ILE A 120 9.63 -7.95 7.69
CA ILE A 120 9.78 -6.59 7.12
C ILE A 120 11.21 -6.05 7.22
N ALA A 121 12.04 -6.70 8.03
CA ALA A 121 13.43 -6.34 8.25
C ALA A 121 14.16 -7.53 8.85
N THR A 122 15.48 -7.53 8.76
CA THR A 122 16.34 -8.44 9.54
C THR A 122 16.15 -8.21 11.05
N HIS A 123 16.65 -9.12 11.90
CA HIS A 123 16.60 -8.97 13.35
C HIS A 123 17.28 -7.68 13.88
N ASN A 124 18.21 -7.11 13.11
CA ASN A 124 18.88 -5.84 13.44
C ASN A 124 18.16 -4.61 12.90
N GLY A 125 17.00 -4.79 12.26
CA GLY A 125 16.19 -3.68 11.74
C GLY A 125 16.57 -3.21 10.34
N ASP A 126 17.51 -3.89 9.66
CA ASP A 126 17.79 -3.60 8.25
C ASP A 126 16.61 -4.04 7.38
N SER A 127 15.93 -3.06 6.79
CA SER A 127 14.74 -3.19 5.95
C SER A 127 15.01 -2.86 4.48
N PHE A 128 16.26 -2.53 4.12
CA PHE A 128 16.60 -2.21 2.74
C PHE A 128 16.45 -3.44 1.85
N PHE A 129 15.98 -3.21 0.61
CA PHE A 129 15.82 -4.24 -0.43
C PHE A 129 14.78 -5.33 -0.17
N VAL A 130 13.91 -5.19 0.85
CA VAL A 130 12.74 -6.08 0.96
C VAL A 130 11.84 -5.93 -0.25
N ASN A 131 11.55 -4.70 -0.69
CA ASN A 131 10.76 -4.47 -1.91
C ASN A 131 11.66 -4.27 -3.13
N GLY A 132 11.23 -4.82 -4.27
CA GLY A 132 11.82 -4.55 -5.58
C GLY A 132 11.55 -3.13 -6.10
N PRO A 133 12.20 -2.73 -7.20
CA PRO A 133 12.05 -1.41 -7.81
C PRO A 133 10.59 -1.02 -8.13
N GLU A 134 9.81 -1.97 -8.64
CA GLU A 134 8.39 -1.78 -9.00
C GLU A 134 7.53 -1.57 -7.76
N GLY A 135 7.82 -2.29 -6.67
CA GLY A 135 7.20 -2.07 -5.36
C GLY A 135 7.49 -0.67 -4.81
N LEU A 136 8.71 -0.17 -4.99
CA LEU A 136 9.06 1.20 -4.61
C LEU A 136 8.30 2.23 -5.46
N VAL A 137 8.18 2.01 -6.78
CA VAL A 137 7.35 2.87 -7.64
C VAL A 137 5.88 2.85 -7.19
N HIS A 138 5.34 1.68 -6.84
CA HIS A 138 3.97 1.54 -6.33
C HIS A 138 3.71 2.36 -5.06
N VAL A 139 4.62 2.31 -4.08
CA VAL A 139 4.52 3.14 -2.86
C VAL A 139 4.51 4.63 -3.21
N HIS A 140 5.36 5.07 -4.14
CA HIS A 140 5.37 6.46 -4.58
C HIS A 140 4.12 6.86 -5.36
N ARG A 141 3.51 5.94 -6.12
CA ARG A 141 2.20 6.15 -6.74
C ARG A 141 1.10 6.30 -5.68
N LEU A 142 1.09 5.49 -4.63
CA LEU A 142 0.16 5.66 -3.50
C LEU A 142 0.32 7.04 -2.85
N ARG A 143 1.55 7.49 -2.58
CA ARG A 143 1.81 8.84 -2.04
C ARG A 143 1.25 9.94 -2.94
N ALA A 144 1.40 9.83 -4.27
CA ALA A 144 0.89 10.81 -5.22
C ALA A 144 -0.66 10.89 -5.23
N LEU A 145 -1.33 9.75 -5.03
CA LEU A 145 -2.80 9.65 -5.08
C LEU A 145 -3.48 9.99 -3.76
N CYS A 146 -2.79 9.85 -2.63
CA CYS A 146 -3.36 10.08 -1.30
C CYS A 146 -3.13 11.52 -0.81
N ASP A 147 -3.92 11.96 0.16
CA ASP A 147 -3.86 13.32 0.71
C ASP A 147 -2.85 13.40 1.85
N ALA A 148 -2.68 12.29 2.58
CA ALA A 148 -1.67 12.15 3.62
C ALA A 148 -1.00 10.78 3.59
N VAL A 149 0.26 10.74 4.04
CA VAL A 149 1.02 9.52 4.33
C VAL A 149 1.34 9.47 5.83
N ILE A 150 1.03 8.34 6.45
CA ILE A 150 1.10 8.10 7.89
C ILE A 150 2.18 7.06 8.15
N VAL A 151 3.10 7.37 9.05
CA VAL A 151 4.07 6.40 9.61
C VAL A 151 4.08 6.46 11.14
N GLY A 152 4.53 5.38 11.77
CA GLY A 152 4.81 5.39 13.20
C GLY A 152 6.20 5.92 13.52
N ALA A 153 6.42 6.32 14.78
CA ALA A 153 7.72 6.76 15.28
C ALA A 153 8.86 5.76 15.05
N GLY A 154 8.58 4.45 15.10
CA GLY A 154 9.60 3.41 14.84
C GLY A 154 10.24 3.56 13.46
N THR A 155 9.42 3.57 12.42
CA THR A 155 9.85 3.83 11.03
C THR A 155 10.55 5.18 10.91
N ALA A 156 9.99 6.23 11.53
CA ALA A 156 10.57 7.56 11.45
C ALA A 156 11.96 7.66 12.12
N CYS A 157 12.18 6.95 13.22
CA CYS A 157 13.47 6.89 13.90
C CYS A 157 14.50 6.05 13.16
N LEU A 158 14.11 4.89 12.65
CA LEU A 158 15.04 3.93 12.03
C LEU A 158 15.41 4.34 10.60
N ASP A 159 14.41 4.64 9.77
CA ASP A 159 14.63 4.89 8.34
C ASP A 159 14.85 6.38 8.04
N ASN A 160 14.47 7.26 8.98
CA ASN A 160 14.49 8.71 8.81
C ASN A 160 13.90 9.14 7.45
N PRO A 161 12.70 8.69 7.05
CA PRO A 161 12.24 8.83 5.67
C PRO A 161 11.96 10.29 5.31
N GLN A 162 11.94 10.62 4.02
CA GLN A 162 11.45 11.92 3.54
C GLN A 162 9.91 11.93 3.38
N LEU A 163 9.34 10.76 3.07
CA LEU A 163 7.90 10.55 2.77
C LEU A 163 7.36 11.38 1.58
N THR A 164 8.22 11.76 0.64
CA THR A 164 7.86 12.50 -0.58
C THR A 164 7.64 11.57 -1.79
N THR A 165 7.05 12.10 -2.85
CA THR A 165 6.78 11.44 -4.14
C THR A 165 7.96 11.71 -5.09
N ARG A 166 8.84 10.72 -5.31
CA ARG A 166 10.11 10.86 -6.05
C ARG A 166 10.31 9.84 -7.18
N ARG A 167 9.57 8.72 -7.16
CA ARG A 167 9.66 7.64 -8.16
C ARG A 167 8.41 7.54 -9.05
N ALA A 168 7.51 8.52 -8.95
CA ALA A 168 6.33 8.68 -9.78
C ALA A 168 6.03 10.18 -9.91
N ALA A 169 5.36 10.61 -10.97
CA ALA A 169 4.90 11.99 -11.08
C ALA A 169 3.71 12.24 -10.13
N GLY A 170 3.58 13.46 -9.59
CA GLY A 170 2.47 13.85 -8.73
C GLY A 170 2.92 14.58 -7.47
N PRO A 171 1.97 15.11 -6.67
CA PRO A 171 2.28 15.90 -5.49
C PRO A 171 2.84 15.06 -4.35
N ASN A 172 3.48 15.73 -3.39
CA ASN A 172 3.79 15.15 -2.10
C ASN A 172 2.52 15.13 -1.22
N PRO A 173 2.21 14.02 -0.54
CA PRO A 173 1.15 14.00 0.45
C PRO A 173 1.56 14.76 1.72
N THR A 174 0.59 15.18 2.53
CA THR A 174 0.85 15.65 3.90
C THR A 174 1.48 14.51 4.70
N ARG A 175 2.58 14.76 5.39
CA ARG A 175 3.28 13.77 6.21
C ARG A 175 2.64 13.74 7.59
N VAL A 176 2.36 12.55 8.11
CA VAL A 176 1.81 12.37 9.45
C VAL A 176 2.69 11.39 10.19
N VAL A 177 3.23 11.83 11.33
CA VAL A 177 4.04 10.99 12.20
C VAL A 177 3.24 10.71 13.47
N ILE A 178 2.95 9.44 13.75
CA ILE A 178 2.34 9.01 15.01
C ILE A 178 3.46 8.68 15.99
N ASP A 179 3.64 9.56 16.97
CA ASP A 179 4.71 9.48 17.97
C ASP A 179 4.19 9.90 19.35
N PRO A 180 3.45 9.01 20.04
CA PRO A 180 2.81 9.31 21.32
C PRO A 180 3.79 9.87 22.35
N ASP A 181 5.01 9.32 22.40
CA ASP A 181 6.06 9.62 23.39
C ASP A 181 7.12 10.63 22.89
N LEU A 182 6.89 11.25 21.72
CA LEU A 182 7.77 12.27 21.12
C LEU A 182 9.24 11.81 20.97
N ARG A 183 9.45 10.58 20.49
CA ARG A 183 10.74 9.89 20.32
C ARG A 183 11.49 10.28 19.05
N VAL A 184 10.79 10.70 17.99
CA VAL A 184 11.44 10.97 16.71
C VAL A 184 12.36 12.18 16.85
N PRO A 185 13.65 12.13 16.44
CA PRO A 185 14.60 13.23 16.62
C PRO A 185 14.16 14.52 15.93
N ALA A 186 14.47 15.69 16.54
CA ALA A 186 14.16 17.01 15.98
C ALA A 186 14.78 17.26 14.60
N GLY A 187 15.94 16.66 14.35
CA GLY A 187 16.62 16.71 13.06
C GLY A 187 16.11 15.73 12.00
N ALA A 188 15.08 14.92 12.28
CA ALA A 188 14.57 13.96 11.29
C ALA A 188 14.04 14.67 10.04
N ARG A 189 14.30 14.09 8.86
CA ARG A 189 14.01 14.69 7.55
C ARG A 189 12.54 15.06 7.39
N VAL A 190 11.63 14.23 7.91
CA VAL A 190 10.18 14.52 7.98
C VAL A 190 9.83 15.86 8.62
N PHE A 191 10.70 16.44 9.45
CA PHE A 191 10.45 17.72 10.12
C PHE A 191 11.25 18.89 9.54
N THR A 192 12.39 18.63 8.91
CA THR A 192 13.40 19.65 8.61
C THR A 192 13.60 19.93 7.13
N ASP A 193 13.25 19.03 6.22
CA ASP A 193 13.57 19.17 4.80
C ASP A 193 12.71 20.17 4.02
N GLY A 194 11.60 20.63 4.59
CA GLY A 194 10.67 21.58 3.96
C GLY A 194 9.92 21.05 2.73
N GLN A 195 9.99 19.75 2.41
CA GLN A 195 9.49 19.20 1.13
C GLN A 195 7.97 18.98 1.08
N ALA A 196 7.32 18.88 2.24
CA ALA A 196 5.88 18.69 2.35
C ALA A 196 5.38 19.16 3.73
N PRO A 197 4.09 19.52 3.88
CA PRO A 197 3.48 19.75 5.19
C PRO A 197 3.68 18.52 6.09
N THR A 198 3.90 18.75 7.39
CA THR A 198 4.05 17.65 8.36
C THR A 198 3.21 17.92 9.59
N LEU A 199 2.42 16.92 9.96
CA LEU A 199 1.65 16.83 11.18
C LEU A 199 2.29 15.79 12.12
N LEU A 200 2.32 16.10 13.40
CA LEU A 200 2.77 15.22 14.46
C LEU A 200 1.59 14.89 15.36
N VAL A 201 1.30 13.60 15.51
CA VAL A 201 0.30 13.09 16.46
C VAL A 201 1.04 12.61 17.69
N CYS A 202 0.75 13.20 18.85
CA CYS A 202 1.37 12.83 20.12
C CYS A 202 0.35 12.77 21.27
N ASP A 203 0.76 12.21 22.39
CA ASP A 203 -0.03 12.29 23.63
C ASP A 203 -0.10 13.76 24.11
N PRO A 204 -1.24 14.21 24.69
CA PRO A 204 -1.38 15.56 25.23
C PRO A 204 -0.30 15.94 26.23
N GLU A 205 0.25 14.98 26.99
CA GLU A 205 1.36 15.23 27.92
C GLU A 205 2.62 15.82 27.24
N HIS A 206 2.77 15.61 25.93
CA HIS A 206 3.89 16.11 25.14
C HIS A 206 3.51 17.23 24.16
N ALA A 207 2.25 17.64 24.12
CA ALA A 207 1.73 18.60 23.13
C ALA A 207 2.46 19.95 23.18
N GLN A 208 2.76 20.48 24.37
CA GLN A 208 3.48 21.74 24.51
C GLN A 208 4.92 21.65 23.97
N ARG A 209 5.63 20.56 24.28
CA ARG A 209 6.99 20.31 23.78
C ARG A 209 7.00 20.11 22.26
N ALA A 210 6.01 19.38 21.73
CA ALA A 210 5.81 19.18 20.31
C ALA A 210 5.53 20.52 19.59
N ALA A 211 4.66 21.35 20.15
CA ALA A 211 4.29 22.64 19.56
C ALA A 211 5.47 23.62 19.56
N ALA A 212 6.28 23.65 20.61
CA ALA A 212 7.52 24.44 20.65
C ALA A 212 8.52 24.01 19.58
N ARG A 213 8.51 22.73 19.18
CA ARG A 213 9.42 22.16 18.18
C ARG A 213 8.96 22.34 16.74
N LEU A 214 7.65 22.20 16.48
CA LEU A 214 7.13 22.13 15.11
C LEU A 214 6.18 23.27 14.74
N GLY A 215 5.63 24.00 15.71
CA GLY A 215 4.47 24.88 15.54
C GLY A 215 3.19 24.18 16.02
N GLY A 216 2.31 24.91 16.72
CA GLY A 216 1.09 24.35 17.31
C GLY A 216 0.06 23.87 16.29
N ASP A 217 0.00 24.49 15.12
CA ASP A 217 -0.83 24.11 13.98
C ASP A 217 -0.47 22.73 13.41
N ARG A 218 0.78 22.32 13.61
CA ARG A 218 1.34 21.04 13.15
C ARG A 218 1.21 19.91 14.17
N VAL A 219 0.63 20.17 15.34
CA VAL A 219 0.48 19.18 16.41
C VAL A 219 -0.99 18.76 16.56
N ILE A 220 -1.19 17.45 16.67
CA ILE A 220 -2.46 16.82 16.98
C ILE A 220 -2.28 16.05 18.29
N ALA A 221 -2.89 16.55 19.36
CA ALA A 221 -2.85 15.92 20.67
C ALA A 221 -4.03 14.96 20.83
N ILE A 222 -3.76 13.65 20.97
CA ILE A 222 -4.78 12.62 21.18
C ILE A 222 -4.33 11.74 22.33
N ALA A 223 -5.18 11.60 23.35
CA ALA A 223 -4.86 10.82 24.52
C ALA A 223 -4.83 9.32 24.20
N ARG A 224 -3.88 8.60 24.77
CA ARG A 224 -3.89 7.13 24.73
C ARG A 224 -5.13 6.58 25.41
N SER A 225 -5.70 5.52 24.85
CA SER A 225 -6.92 4.90 25.37
C SER A 225 -6.59 3.74 26.31
N SER A 226 -7.08 3.80 27.54
CA SER A 226 -7.01 2.69 28.50
C SER A 226 -7.72 1.44 27.99
N ALA A 227 -8.85 1.61 27.27
CA ALA A 227 -9.58 0.52 26.62
C ALA A 227 -8.76 -0.15 25.50
N LEU A 228 -7.78 0.54 24.93
CA LEU A 228 -6.84 0.01 23.95
C LEU A 228 -5.47 -0.30 24.57
N GLN A 229 -5.42 -0.62 25.87
CA GLN A 229 -4.18 -0.99 26.57
C GLN A 229 -3.08 0.10 26.47
N GLY A 230 -3.48 1.37 26.52
CA GLY A 230 -2.57 2.51 26.40
C GLY A 230 -2.10 2.78 24.96
N GLN A 231 -2.76 2.22 23.94
CA GLN A 231 -2.48 2.55 22.55
C GLN A 231 -3.22 3.82 22.12
N MET A 232 -2.70 4.44 21.06
CA MET A 232 -3.35 5.58 20.40
C MET A 232 -4.66 5.10 19.73
N PRO A 233 -5.82 5.75 19.97
CA PRO A 233 -7.07 5.45 19.27
C PRO A 233 -6.99 5.98 17.83
N LEU A 234 -6.70 5.08 16.88
CA LEU A 234 -6.46 5.45 15.48
C LEU A 234 -7.71 5.99 14.78
N GLY A 235 -8.90 5.62 15.24
CA GLY A 235 -10.15 6.23 14.76
C GLY A 235 -10.21 7.74 15.02
N GLU A 236 -9.72 8.19 16.17
CA GLU A 236 -9.61 9.62 16.50
C GLU A 236 -8.53 10.31 15.67
N VAL A 237 -7.41 9.63 15.41
CA VAL A 237 -6.36 10.13 14.52
C VAL A 237 -6.93 10.36 13.12
N VAL A 238 -7.62 9.38 12.56
CA VAL A 238 -8.27 9.47 11.25
C VAL A 238 -9.31 10.60 11.23
N ALA A 239 -10.13 10.74 12.27
CA ALA A 239 -11.10 11.81 12.39
C ALA A 239 -10.43 13.20 12.43
N ALA A 240 -9.34 13.35 13.17
CA ALA A 240 -8.59 14.60 13.29
C ALA A 240 -7.88 15.02 11.98
N LEU A 241 -7.47 14.05 11.17
CA LEU A 241 -6.92 14.29 9.83
C LEU A 241 -8.02 14.70 8.85
N ARG A 242 -9.19 14.03 8.88
CA ARG A 242 -10.35 14.40 8.06
C ARG A 242 -10.89 15.79 8.38
N ALA A 243 -10.87 16.18 9.65
CA ALA A 243 -11.22 17.55 10.06
C ALA A 243 -10.29 18.62 9.46
N ARG A 244 -9.10 18.23 8.96
CA ARG A 244 -8.16 19.08 8.22
C ARG A 244 -8.27 18.93 6.70
N GLY A 245 -9.33 18.30 6.19
CA GLY A 245 -9.57 18.08 4.76
C GLY A 245 -8.73 16.96 4.14
N LEU A 246 -8.19 16.04 4.95
CA LEU A 246 -7.44 14.88 4.47
C LEU A 246 -8.35 13.66 4.46
N ASP A 247 -8.87 13.28 3.28
CA ASP A 247 -9.89 12.24 3.16
C ASP A 247 -9.31 10.87 2.77
N LEU A 248 -8.37 10.83 1.82
CA LEU A 248 -7.67 9.62 1.41
C LEU A 248 -6.32 9.51 2.12
N LEU A 249 -6.25 8.62 3.12
CA LEU A 249 -5.10 8.44 4.00
C LEU A 249 -4.30 7.19 3.59
N PHE A 250 -2.98 7.33 3.52
CA PHE A 250 -2.07 6.23 3.22
C PHE A 250 -1.24 5.86 4.46
N VAL A 251 -1.44 4.66 5.01
CA VAL A 251 -0.60 4.12 6.10
C VAL A 251 0.56 3.35 5.48
N GLU A 252 1.76 3.95 5.58
CA GLU A 252 2.98 3.37 5.04
C GLU A 252 3.78 2.64 6.12
N GLY A 253 4.49 1.61 5.67
CA GLY A 253 5.36 0.71 6.39
C GLY A 253 5.79 1.10 7.81
N GLY A 254 5.35 0.26 8.73
CA GLY A 254 5.98 -0.18 9.95
C GLY A 254 5.08 -1.33 10.41
N GLY A 255 5.64 -2.53 10.63
CA GLY A 255 4.83 -3.73 10.90
C GLY A 255 3.80 -3.49 12.01
N LEU A 256 4.23 -2.78 13.07
CA LEU A 256 3.37 -2.36 14.17
C LEU A 256 2.25 -1.39 13.77
N THR A 257 2.56 -0.32 13.03
CA THR A 257 1.58 0.72 12.66
C THR A 257 0.47 0.14 11.80
N VAL A 258 0.83 -0.52 10.69
CA VAL A 258 -0.17 -1.15 9.79
C VAL A 258 -1.02 -2.17 10.55
N SER A 259 -0.38 -2.98 11.41
CA SER A 259 -1.06 -3.96 12.27
C SER A 259 -2.03 -3.33 13.26
N GLN A 260 -1.72 -2.15 13.81
CA GLN A 260 -2.64 -1.43 14.69
C GLN A 260 -3.86 -0.91 13.92
N PHE A 261 -3.65 -0.35 12.72
CA PHE A 261 -4.77 0.10 11.87
C PHE A 261 -5.70 -1.06 11.52
N VAL A 262 -5.17 -2.24 11.20
CA VAL A 262 -5.99 -3.44 10.95
C VAL A 262 -6.73 -3.88 12.21
N ARG A 263 -6.04 -4.02 13.35
CA ARG A 263 -6.64 -4.50 14.61
C ARG A 263 -7.72 -3.57 15.16
N GLN A 264 -7.62 -2.27 14.90
CA GLN A 264 -8.61 -1.27 15.32
C GLN A 264 -9.72 -1.06 14.27
N GLY A 265 -9.75 -1.83 13.17
CA GLY A 265 -10.75 -1.66 12.11
C GLY A 265 -10.67 -0.30 11.40
N CYS A 266 -9.49 0.33 11.41
CA CYS A 266 -9.23 1.66 10.86
C CYS A 266 -8.55 1.60 9.48
N LEU A 267 -8.39 0.40 8.91
CA LEU A 267 -7.85 0.19 7.58
C LEU A 267 -8.93 -0.39 6.67
N ASP A 268 -9.21 0.29 5.57
CA ASP A 268 -10.24 -0.17 4.65
C ASP A 268 -9.69 -1.14 3.59
N ARG A 269 -8.42 -0.95 3.21
CA ARG A 269 -7.76 -1.71 2.15
C ARG A 269 -6.29 -1.88 2.46
N LEU A 270 -5.75 -3.07 2.18
CA LEU A 270 -4.32 -3.36 2.38
C LEU A 270 -3.69 -3.87 1.10
N HIS A 271 -2.64 -3.19 0.65
CA HIS A 271 -1.71 -3.65 -0.37
C HIS A 271 -0.52 -4.34 0.31
N LEU A 272 -0.56 -5.67 0.42
CA LEU A 272 0.52 -6.48 1.00
C LEU A 272 1.44 -6.97 -0.11
N LEU A 273 2.65 -6.41 -0.19
CA LEU A 273 3.66 -6.80 -1.15
C LEU A 273 4.53 -7.92 -0.56
N VAL A 274 4.67 -9.02 -1.28
CA VAL A 274 5.49 -10.17 -0.89
C VAL A 274 6.61 -10.32 -1.91
N ALA A 275 7.83 -10.08 -1.46
CA ALA A 275 9.04 -10.21 -2.29
C ALA A 275 9.64 -11.61 -2.16
N PRO A 276 10.32 -12.14 -3.20
CA PRO A 276 10.91 -13.48 -3.21
C PRO A 276 12.23 -13.57 -2.42
N VAL A 277 12.27 -12.96 -1.24
CA VAL A 277 13.38 -12.99 -0.29
C VAL A 277 12.96 -13.79 0.94
N MET A 278 13.91 -14.45 1.61
CA MET A 278 13.71 -15.12 2.91
C MET A 278 14.67 -14.50 3.93
N ILE A 279 14.15 -14.03 5.07
CA ILE A 279 14.94 -13.31 6.08
C ILE A 279 15.30 -14.21 7.27
N GLY A 280 14.42 -15.14 7.63
CA GLY A 280 14.51 -15.98 8.83
C GLY A 280 13.91 -15.29 10.05
N ALA A 281 14.63 -15.27 11.17
CA ALA A 281 14.20 -14.68 12.45
C ALA A 281 14.21 -13.13 12.42
N GLY A 282 13.60 -12.53 11.41
CA GLY A 282 13.49 -11.09 11.23
C GLY A 282 12.38 -10.46 12.05
N HIS A 283 12.22 -9.14 11.88
CA HIS A 283 11.07 -8.44 12.44
C HIS A 283 9.80 -8.86 11.70
N PRO A 284 8.76 -9.32 12.42
CA PRO A 284 7.54 -9.79 11.79
C PRO A 284 6.81 -8.66 11.07
N GLY A 285 6.18 -8.99 9.94
CA GLY A 285 5.38 -8.09 9.14
C GLY A 285 3.99 -7.86 9.70
N LEU A 286 2.97 -8.22 8.93
CA LEU A 286 1.58 -7.99 9.33
C LEU A 286 1.21 -8.87 10.53
N GLN A 287 0.70 -8.26 11.58
CA GLN A 287 0.21 -8.92 12.80
C GLN A 287 -1.26 -8.54 13.02
N VAL A 288 -2.15 -9.52 12.88
CA VAL A 288 -3.59 -9.33 13.05
C VAL A 288 -4.07 -9.90 14.38
N ARG A 289 -5.36 -9.75 14.68
CA ARG A 289 -5.97 -10.38 15.85
C ARG A 289 -5.76 -11.90 15.78
N ARG A 290 -5.36 -12.49 16.91
CA ARG A 290 -5.25 -13.94 17.06
C ARG A 290 -6.62 -14.58 16.83
N ALA A 291 -6.65 -15.63 16.01
CA ALA A 291 -7.77 -16.54 15.87
C ALA A 291 -7.45 -17.84 16.62
N ASP A 292 -8.41 -18.38 17.37
CA ASP A 292 -8.25 -19.67 18.03
C ASP A 292 -8.57 -20.84 17.08
N ALA A 293 -9.31 -20.57 16.01
CA ALA A 293 -9.56 -21.51 14.91
C ALA A 293 -9.46 -20.88 13.52
N MET A 294 -9.12 -21.68 12.50
CA MET A 294 -8.99 -21.22 11.10
C MET A 294 -10.26 -20.64 10.48
N ARG A 295 -11.44 -20.95 11.03
CA ARG A 295 -12.72 -20.37 10.64
C ARG A 295 -12.93 -18.94 11.16
N GLU A 296 -12.23 -18.58 12.24
CA GLU A 296 -12.24 -17.24 12.86
C GLU A 296 -11.12 -16.35 12.28
N ALA A 297 -10.23 -16.92 11.47
CA ALA A 297 -9.18 -16.18 10.81
C ALA A 297 -9.76 -15.18 9.79
N LEU A 298 -9.17 -13.99 9.74
CA LEU A 298 -9.54 -12.94 8.79
C LEU A 298 -9.36 -13.43 7.35
N ARG A 299 -10.42 -13.33 6.53
CA ARG A 299 -10.44 -13.77 5.11
C ARG A 299 -11.01 -12.67 4.21
N PRO A 300 -10.27 -11.57 4.01
CA PRO A 300 -10.74 -10.48 3.17
C PRO A 300 -10.78 -10.93 1.70
N PRO A 301 -11.73 -10.43 0.89
CA PRO A 301 -11.65 -10.56 -0.56
C PRO A 301 -10.31 -10.05 -1.08
N ALA A 302 -9.69 -10.82 -1.98
CA ALA A 302 -8.33 -10.59 -2.43
C ALA A 302 -8.22 -10.61 -3.96
N ARG A 303 -7.37 -9.73 -4.49
CA ARG A 303 -6.85 -9.78 -5.87
C ARG A 303 -5.33 -9.81 -5.82
N THR A 304 -4.70 -10.31 -6.88
CA THR A 304 -3.23 -10.35 -6.97
C THR A 304 -2.72 -9.63 -8.20
N PHE A 305 -1.56 -9.00 -8.06
CA PHE A 305 -0.87 -8.27 -9.12
C PHE A 305 0.62 -8.56 -9.06
N ALA A 306 1.23 -8.90 -10.20
CA ALA A 306 2.68 -9.00 -10.29
C ALA A 306 3.28 -7.59 -10.41
N LEU A 307 4.28 -7.29 -9.60
CA LEU A 307 5.06 -6.05 -9.65
C LEU A 307 6.55 -6.42 -9.76
N GLY A 308 7.02 -6.59 -11.01
CA GLY A 308 8.34 -7.15 -11.26
C GLY A 308 8.40 -8.57 -10.72
N THR A 309 9.32 -8.82 -9.78
CA THR A 309 9.46 -10.11 -9.10
C THR A 309 8.58 -10.26 -7.86
N ASP A 310 7.95 -9.19 -7.41
CA ASP A 310 7.14 -9.17 -6.18
C ASP A 310 5.68 -9.49 -6.51
N LEU A 311 4.96 -10.08 -5.55
CA LEU A 311 3.52 -10.32 -5.64
C LEU A 311 2.78 -9.37 -4.70
N LEU A 312 1.92 -8.52 -5.25
CA LEU A 312 1.03 -7.67 -4.48
C LEU A 312 -0.30 -8.38 -4.25
N TRP A 313 -0.69 -8.51 -2.98
CA TRP A 313 -2.02 -8.87 -2.55
C TRP A 313 -2.81 -7.61 -2.25
N ASP A 314 -3.95 -7.48 -2.91
CA ASP A 314 -4.87 -6.38 -2.78
C ASP A 314 -6.11 -6.85 -2.00
N LEU A 315 -6.18 -6.49 -0.71
CA LEU A 315 -7.14 -7.01 0.26
C LEU A 315 -8.18 -5.94 0.62
N ASP A 316 -9.48 -6.21 0.40
CA ASP A 316 -10.58 -5.36 0.89
C ASP A 316 -10.94 -5.76 2.33
N LEU A 317 -10.62 -4.89 3.30
CA LEU A 317 -10.81 -5.16 4.71
C LEU A 317 -12.20 -4.73 5.22
N ARG A 318 -12.96 -3.93 4.46
CA ARG A 318 -14.33 -3.54 4.82
C ARG A 318 -15.33 -4.67 4.64
N ALA A 319 -15.05 -5.56 3.69
CA ALA A 319 -15.88 -6.71 3.36
C ALA A 319 -15.58 -7.93 4.24
N ALA A 320 -14.58 -7.86 5.11
CA ALA A 320 -14.31 -8.92 6.06
C ALA A 320 -15.34 -8.87 7.20
N PRO A 321 -16.02 -9.98 7.54
CA PRO A 321 -16.89 -10.03 8.71
C PRO A 321 -16.07 -9.73 9.97
N ALA A 322 -16.64 -8.93 10.87
CA ALA A 322 -16.06 -8.56 12.16
C ALA A 322 -15.94 -9.75 13.11
#